data_AF-A0A328C264-F1
#
_entry.id   AF-A0A328C264-F1
#
_cell.length_a   1.000
_cell.length_b   1.000
_cell.length_c   1.000
_cell.angle_alpha   90.00
_cell.angle_beta   90.00
_cell.angle_gamma   90.00
#
_symmetry.space_group_name_H-M   'P 1'
#
loop_
_entity.id
_entity.type
_entity.pdbx_description
1 polymer ?
#
loop_
_entity_poly.entity_id
_entity_poly.type
_entity_poly.pdbx_seq_one_letter_code
_entity_poly.pdbx_strand_id
1 'polypeptide(L)'
;KDGTVTSDAKGDNFATAEDVADAINSASKAAKTEVVQGDNIVVSSETGTDGQTIYTVATAKDLNVNSVNLGNVVLNTNGLVFGNNGPSITFSGINAGNKVITNVANGSISSTSTDAVNGSQLYAVTQTAVAAKTEVVQGDNIVVNSTTGANGQTIYTVSTAKDLVVDSVKSGDTTLNNDGLSINGGPQITKDGITGVADGDISPDSTDAVNGSQLYDVQQAAKAAKTEVLAGNNIVVNSNVGSNGQTIYTVETAKDLTVDSITAGNTVLNNNGLAINGGPSVTKTGIDAGNVKITGVATGTADTDAVNVKQLTDSITAAKTTVSSNDNSITVVSSGNNHDLSVNTDGTSIRNGKNGLEVVKGEISTNDNGQAVVTSGDKSSLATTGDVVNAVNNVSWTVAVGEVEGSNGNASSYSAKDNKVKAGDSVSVNAGNNIVISGSGKNINVAVSDKPTFNSIQSNSVNIVDGPSINSDGINMNNKRITNVAPGRDAGDAVNVEQLNNAMANVNNKVHSVDKNLRSGVAGAVAIGSLVQAYNPSDSLLAVGGGTYRGASALALGYSKVSDNGKIILKVTGSVNNSGHYMGGASVGYKF
;
A
#
# COMPACT_ATOMS: atom_id res chain seq x y z
N LYS A 1 -121.60 -13.39 -58.32
CA LYS A 1 -123.08 -13.43 -58.29
C LYS A 1 -123.47 -13.30 -56.84
N ASP A 2 -123.89 -12.11 -56.48
CA ASP A 2 -124.26 -11.51 -55.20
C ASP A 2 -125.40 -12.22 -54.43
N GLY A 3 -125.64 -13.50 -54.70
CA GLY A 3 -126.59 -14.34 -53.96
C GLY A 3 -128.06 -13.89 -54.03
N THR A 4 -128.37 -12.86 -54.82
CA THR A 4 -129.70 -12.25 -54.86
C THR A 4 -130.64 -13.10 -55.69
N VAL A 5 -131.66 -13.66 -55.04
CA VAL A 5 -132.76 -14.38 -55.71
C VAL A 5 -133.75 -13.32 -56.20
N THR A 6 -133.89 -13.16 -57.51
CA THR A 6 -134.83 -12.21 -58.14
C THR A 6 -135.84 -12.95 -59.00
N SER A 7 -137.12 -12.57 -58.97
CA SER A 7 -138.15 -13.11 -59.86
C SER A 7 -138.27 -12.31 -61.15
N ASP A 8 -138.42 -13.01 -62.27
CA ASP A 8 -138.50 -12.47 -63.63
C ASP A 8 -139.83 -11.73 -63.89
N ALA A 9 -140.83 -11.93 -63.03
CA ALA A 9 -142.18 -11.37 -63.09
C ALA A 9 -142.68 -10.95 -61.69
N LYS A 10 -143.61 -9.98 -61.62
CA LYS A 10 -144.34 -9.58 -60.40
C LYS A 10 -145.81 -10.05 -60.46
N GLY A 11 -146.27 -10.76 -59.41
CA GLY A 11 -147.65 -11.25 -59.25
C GLY A 11 -147.74 -12.63 -58.57
N ASP A 12 -148.96 -13.08 -58.23
CA ASP A 12 -149.25 -14.30 -57.46
C ASP A 12 -149.13 -15.60 -58.30
N ASN A 13 -147.92 -15.91 -58.74
CA ASN A 13 -147.61 -17.18 -59.41
C ASN A 13 -147.17 -18.24 -58.39
N PHE A 14 -147.67 -19.46 -58.53
CA PHE A 14 -147.21 -20.61 -57.74
C PHE A 14 -145.91 -21.17 -58.35
N ALA A 15 -144.82 -21.17 -57.58
CA ALA A 15 -143.61 -21.94 -57.87
C ALA A 15 -143.73 -23.34 -57.26
N THR A 16 -143.06 -24.35 -57.85
CA THR A 16 -142.99 -25.65 -57.18
C THR A 16 -141.99 -25.57 -56.00
N ALA A 17 -142.14 -26.43 -55.01
CA ALA A 17 -141.19 -26.49 -53.89
C ALA A 17 -139.76 -26.81 -54.35
N GLU A 18 -139.63 -27.49 -55.49
CA GLU A 18 -138.35 -27.80 -56.13
C GLU A 18 -137.68 -26.54 -56.69
N ASP A 19 -138.43 -25.66 -57.37
CA ASP A 19 -137.90 -24.40 -57.91
C ASP A 19 -137.34 -23.47 -56.81
N VAL A 20 -138.01 -23.39 -55.66
CA VAL A 20 -137.58 -22.55 -54.52
C VAL A 20 -136.38 -23.16 -53.81
N ALA A 21 -136.38 -24.48 -53.60
CA ALA A 21 -135.25 -25.18 -53.01
C ALA A 21 -134.01 -25.08 -53.91
N ASP A 22 -134.17 -25.20 -55.22
CA ASP A 22 -133.09 -25.09 -56.20
C ASP A 22 -132.50 -23.68 -56.24
N ALA A 23 -133.33 -22.64 -56.18
CA ALA A 23 -132.86 -21.25 -56.14
C ALA A 23 -132.04 -20.94 -54.88
N ILE A 24 -132.52 -21.37 -53.70
CA ILE A 24 -131.82 -21.16 -52.41
C ILE A 24 -130.56 -22.02 -52.31
N ASN A 25 -130.63 -23.29 -52.72
CA ASN A 25 -129.47 -24.18 -52.72
C ASN A 25 -128.42 -23.71 -53.73
N SER A 26 -128.83 -23.13 -54.86
CA SER A 26 -127.93 -22.52 -55.84
C SER A 26 -127.27 -21.26 -55.31
N ALA A 27 -128.02 -20.34 -54.69
CA ALA A 27 -127.45 -19.12 -54.08
C ALA A 27 -126.52 -19.44 -52.90
N SER A 28 -126.86 -20.44 -52.07
CA SER A 28 -126.05 -20.89 -50.93
C SER A 28 -124.81 -21.67 -51.36
N LYS A 29 -124.89 -22.47 -52.45
CA LYS A 29 -123.69 -23.05 -53.08
C LYS A 29 -122.76 -21.99 -53.66
N ALA A 30 -123.32 -20.92 -54.25
CA ALA A 30 -122.54 -19.85 -54.88
C ALA A 30 -121.84 -18.92 -53.87
N ALA A 31 -122.24 -18.92 -52.60
CA ALA A 31 -121.68 -18.06 -51.54
C ALA A 31 -120.43 -18.64 -50.82
N LYS A 32 -119.88 -19.78 -51.25
CA LYS A 32 -118.73 -20.42 -50.58
C LYS A 32 -117.37 -19.90 -51.10
N THR A 33 -116.44 -19.66 -50.18
CA THR A 33 -115.03 -19.31 -50.44
C THR A 33 -114.12 -20.53 -50.20
N GLU A 34 -113.06 -20.66 -51.00
CA GLU A 34 -112.02 -21.69 -50.86
C GLU A 34 -110.68 -21.05 -50.43
N VAL A 35 -109.98 -21.66 -49.47
CA VAL A 35 -108.65 -21.24 -49.03
C VAL A 35 -107.68 -22.41 -49.20
N VAL A 36 -106.55 -22.14 -49.87
CA VAL A 36 -105.52 -23.14 -50.17
C VAL A 36 -104.25 -22.78 -49.43
N GLN A 37 -103.73 -23.73 -48.68
CA GLN A 37 -102.49 -23.59 -47.94
C GLN A 37 -101.28 -23.68 -48.89
N GLY A 38 -100.39 -22.67 -48.85
CA GLY A 38 -99.09 -22.66 -49.54
C GLY A 38 -97.91 -22.98 -48.62
N ASP A 39 -96.70 -23.08 -49.17
CA ASP A 39 -95.48 -23.39 -48.40
C ASP A 39 -95.18 -22.32 -47.33
N ASN A 40 -94.75 -22.75 -46.14
CA ASN A 40 -94.49 -21.93 -44.93
C ASN A 40 -95.67 -21.30 -44.23
N ILE A 41 -96.86 -21.72 -44.63
CA ILE A 41 -98.10 -21.15 -44.17
C ILE A 41 -98.94 -22.25 -43.52
N VAL A 42 -99.45 -21.95 -42.33
CA VAL A 42 -100.50 -22.70 -41.65
C VAL A 42 -101.80 -21.99 -41.92
N VAL A 43 -102.83 -22.69 -42.35
CA VAL A 43 -104.21 -22.18 -42.37
C VAL A 43 -105.07 -23.08 -41.47
N SER A 44 -105.75 -22.55 -40.47
CA SER A 44 -106.75 -23.24 -39.64
C SER A 44 -108.14 -22.76 -39.99
N SER A 45 -109.18 -23.42 -39.49
CA SER A 45 -110.55 -22.90 -39.62
C SER A 45 -111.45 -23.28 -38.45
N GLU A 46 -112.49 -22.50 -38.21
CA GLU A 46 -113.51 -22.72 -37.17
C GLU A 46 -114.92 -22.40 -37.67
N THR A 47 -115.95 -22.91 -36.99
CA THR A 47 -117.35 -22.58 -37.33
C THR A 47 -117.81 -21.38 -36.52
N GLY A 48 -118.25 -20.34 -37.21
CA GLY A 48 -118.85 -19.16 -36.62
C GLY A 48 -120.23 -19.45 -36.04
N THR A 49 -120.72 -18.53 -35.22
CA THR A 49 -121.97 -18.70 -34.46
C THR A 49 -123.22 -18.85 -35.33
N ASP A 50 -123.14 -18.53 -36.63
CA ASP A 50 -124.25 -18.59 -37.59
C ASP A 50 -124.07 -19.75 -38.58
N GLY A 51 -123.12 -20.65 -38.33
CA GLY A 51 -122.86 -21.84 -39.14
C GLY A 51 -121.90 -21.63 -40.34
N GLN A 52 -121.28 -20.46 -40.48
CA GLN A 52 -120.26 -20.16 -41.50
C GLN A 52 -118.85 -20.63 -41.10
N THR A 53 -117.92 -20.85 -42.05
CA THR A 53 -116.52 -21.23 -41.77
C THR A 53 -115.57 -20.01 -41.77
N ILE A 54 -114.71 -19.90 -40.76
CA ILE A 54 -113.64 -18.88 -40.57
C ILE A 54 -112.27 -19.53 -40.77
N TYR A 55 -111.23 -18.87 -41.32
CA TYR A 55 -109.88 -19.44 -41.47
C TYR A 55 -108.75 -18.61 -40.77
N THR A 56 -107.79 -19.20 -40.03
CA THR A 56 -106.60 -18.53 -39.44
C THR A 56 -105.32 -18.88 -40.18
N VAL A 57 -104.61 -17.89 -40.71
CA VAL A 57 -103.36 -18.12 -41.44
C VAL A 57 -102.14 -17.67 -40.61
N ALA A 58 -101.19 -18.56 -40.28
CA ALA A 58 -99.97 -18.24 -39.53
C ALA A 58 -98.71 -18.63 -40.32
N THR A 59 -97.68 -17.76 -40.32
CA THR A 59 -96.34 -18.21 -40.71
C THR A 59 -95.94 -19.35 -39.80
N ALA A 60 -95.33 -20.38 -40.38
CA ALA A 60 -94.54 -21.29 -39.57
C ALA A 60 -93.57 -20.39 -38.77
N LYS A 61 -93.52 -20.51 -37.42
CA LYS A 61 -92.73 -19.60 -36.57
C LYS A 61 -91.26 -19.48 -37.04
N ASP A 62 -90.80 -20.39 -37.90
CA ASP A 62 -89.62 -20.33 -38.76
C ASP A 62 -89.89 -21.14 -40.07
N LEU A 63 -89.03 -21.11 -41.10
CA LEU A 63 -89.42 -21.22 -42.54
C LEU A 63 -88.72 -22.34 -43.38
N ASN A 64 -89.38 -22.72 -44.51
CA ASN A 64 -88.93 -23.51 -45.68
C ASN A 64 -88.39 -22.60 -46.76
N VAL A 65 -87.12 -22.77 -46.98
CA VAL A 65 -86.33 -22.00 -47.92
C VAL A 65 -85.28 -22.99 -48.45
N ASN A 66 -84.62 -22.68 -49.58
CA ASN A 66 -83.60 -23.54 -50.21
C ASN A 66 -82.33 -23.79 -49.38
N SER A 67 -82.39 -23.47 -48.09
CA SER A 67 -81.39 -23.77 -47.11
C SER A 67 -82.04 -23.65 -45.73
N VAL A 68 -82.69 -24.74 -45.26
CA VAL A 68 -82.83 -25.13 -43.84
C VAL A 68 -83.02 -26.66 -43.71
N ASN A 69 -81.96 -27.39 -43.37
CA ASN A 69 -82.05 -28.54 -42.47
C ASN A 69 -80.77 -28.56 -41.62
N LEU A 70 -80.98 -28.67 -40.31
CA LEU A 70 -80.06 -28.35 -39.22
C LEU A 70 -79.87 -29.62 -38.38
N GLY A 71 -78.70 -30.26 -38.46
CA GLY A 71 -78.36 -31.54 -37.80
C GLY A 71 -78.14 -31.42 -36.28
N ASN A 72 -76.91 -31.52 -35.81
CA ASN A 72 -76.52 -31.16 -34.42
C ASN A 72 -76.44 -29.64 -34.20
N VAL A 73 -77.14 -28.85 -35.01
CA VAL A 73 -77.01 -27.40 -35.09
C VAL A 73 -78.19 -26.73 -34.42
N VAL A 74 -77.92 -25.87 -33.45
CA VAL A 74 -78.93 -25.10 -32.72
C VAL A 74 -78.79 -23.63 -33.09
N LEU A 75 -79.85 -23.05 -33.66
CA LEU A 75 -80.02 -21.60 -33.78
C LEU A 75 -81.02 -21.14 -32.73
N ASN A 76 -80.57 -20.35 -31.75
CA ASN A 76 -81.41 -19.85 -30.67
C ASN A 76 -81.05 -18.40 -30.28
N THR A 77 -81.62 -17.91 -29.18
CA THR A 77 -81.39 -16.56 -28.66
C THR A 77 -79.94 -16.27 -28.26
N ASN A 78 -79.06 -17.26 -28.24
CA ASN A 78 -77.65 -17.13 -27.94
C ASN A 78 -76.76 -17.25 -29.20
N GLY A 79 -77.31 -17.61 -30.36
CA GLY A 79 -76.60 -17.73 -31.64
C GLY A 79 -76.72 -19.11 -32.31
N LEU A 80 -75.72 -19.46 -33.11
CA LEU A 80 -75.61 -20.71 -33.88
C LEU A 80 -74.55 -21.64 -33.26
N VAL A 81 -74.91 -22.85 -32.86
CA VAL A 81 -74.01 -23.80 -32.19
C VAL A 81 -74.04 -25.16 -32.88
N PHE A 82 -72.88 -25.75 -33.19
CA PHE A 82 -72.75 -27.07 -33.80
C PHE A 82 -72.35 -28.13 -32.75
N GLY A 83 -73.31 -28.77 -32.09
CA GLY A 83 -73.12 -29.94 -31.20
C GLY A 83 -72.16 -29.74 -30.01
N ASN A 84 -71.92 -30.82 -29.24
CA ASN A 84 -70.91 -30.80 -28.17
C ASN A 84 -69.50 -30.80 -28.76
N ASN A 85 -68.70 -29.78 -28.44
CA ASN A 85 -67.32 -29.55 -28.91
C ASN A 85 -67.16 -29.25 -30.42
N GLY A 86 -68.21 -28.80 -31.11
CA GLY A 86 -68.09 -28.24 -32.46
C GLY A 86 -68.05 -26.71 -32.46
N PRO A 87 -67.92 -26.09 -33.65
CA PRO A 87 -67.89 -24.64 -33.76
C PRO A 87 -69.16 -23.97 -33.25
N SER A 88 -69.05 -22.71 -32.82
CA SER A 88 -70.20 -21.88 -32.45
C SER A 88 -69.97 -20.43 -32.82
N ILE A 89 -71.05 -19.75 -33.20
CA ILE A 89 -71.13 -18.31 -33.42
C ILE A 89 -72.15 -17.78 -32.42
N THR A 90 -71.69 -17.10 -31.38
CA THR A 90 -72.55 -16.53 -30.32
C THR A 90 -72.27 -15.04 -30.14
N PHE A 91 -73.00 -14.37 -29.26
CA PHE A 91 -72.72 -12.98 -28.89
C PHE A 91 -71.36 -12.79 -28.21
N SER A 92 -70.73 -13.87 -27.73
CA SER A 92 -69.36 -13.83 -27.20
C SER A 92 -68.28 -13.96 -28.29
N GLY A 93 -68.66 -14.17 -29.54
CA GLY A 93 -67.74 -14.30 -30.69
C GLY A 93 -67.79 -15.68 -31.34
N ILE A 94 -66.72 -16.00 -32.08
CA ILE A 94 -66.56 -17.26 -32.80
C ILE A 94 -65.67 -18.19 -31.98
N ASN A 95 -66.16 -19.40 -31.71
CA ASN A 95 -65.37 -20.47 -31.10
C ASN A 95 -65.29 -21.64 -32.08
N ALA A 96 -64.09 -22.09 -32.42
CA ALA A 96 -63.90 -23.21 -33.34
C ALA A 96 -64.04 -24.60 -32.70
N GLY A 97 -64.22 -24.70 -31.38
CA GLY A 97 -64.37 -25.98 -30.68
C GLY A 97 -63.13 -26.88 -30.76
N ASN A 98 -61.94 -26.29 -30.63
CA ASN A 98 -60.63 -26.95 -30.81
C ASN A 98 -60.46 -27.62 -32.19
N LYS A 99 -61.17 -27.15 -33.21
CA LYS A 99 -60.98 -27.59 -34.60
C LYS A 99 -60.08 -26.62 -35.35
N VAL A 100 -59.35 -27.14 -36.33
CA VAL A 100 -58.57 -26.33 -37.25
C VAL A 100 -59.52 -25.55 -38.15
N ILE A 101 -59.32 -24.25 -38.28
CA ILE A 101 -60.03 -23.41 -39.24
C ILE A 101 -59.23 -23.41 -40.54
N THR A 102 -59.75 -24.06 -41.58
CA THR A 102 -59.12 -24.12 -42.90
C THR A 102 -59.64 -23.00 -43.81
N ASN A 103 -58.90 -22.69 -44.89
CA ASN A 103 -59.28 -21.68 -45.90
C ASN A 103 -59.42 -20.24 -45.37
N VAL A 104 -58.66 -19.90 -44.33
CA VAL A 104 -58.52 -18.52 -43.85
C VAL A 104 -57.54 -17.80 -44.79
N ALA A 105 -58.01 -16.79 -45.51
CA ALA A 105 -57.15 -15.92 -46.32
C ALA A 105 -56.15 -15.15 -45.45
N ASN A 106 -55.10 -14.58 -46.03
CA ASN A 106 -54.14 -13.79 -45.26
C ASN A 106 -54.81 -12.53 -44.68
N GLY A 107 -54.80 -12.40 -43.36
CA GLY A 107 -55.25 -11.19 -42.67
C GLY A 107 -54.22 -10.06 -42.73
N SER A 108 -54.63 -8.82 -42.50
CA SER A 108 -53.70 -7.70 -42.43
C SER A 108 -52.80 -7.83 -41.19
N ILE A 109 -51.48 -7.61 -41.33
CA ILE A 109 -50.53 -7.60 -40.20
C ILE A 109 -50.18 -6.14 -39.88
N SER A 110 -50.92 -5.53 -38.95
CA SER A 110 -50.70 -4.17 -38.47
C SER A 110 -51.11 -4.05 -37.00
N SER A 111 -50.69 -2.98 -36.31
CA SER A 111 -50.99 -2.77 -34.88
C SER A 111 -52.47 -2.55 -34.56
N THR A 112 -53.32 -2.30 -35.56
CA THR A 112 -54.76 -2.09 -35.40
C THR A 112 -55.60 -3.17 -36.08
N SER A 113 -54.97 -4.21 -36.65
CA SER A 113 -55.69 -5.27 -37.35
C SER A 113 -56.50 -6.13 -36.39
N THR A 114 -57.73 -6.44 -36.81
CA THR A 114 -58.62 -7.39 -36.14
C THR A 114 -58.86 -8.64 -37.01
N ASP A 115 -58.12 -8.78 -38.10
CA ASP A 115 -58.25 -9.90 -39.03
C ASP A 115 -57.69 -11.19 -38.40
N ALA A 116 -58.30 -12.33 -38.71
CA ALA A 116 -57.70 -13.61 -38.37
C ALA A 116 -56.46 -13.85 -39.25
N VAL A 117 -55.34 -14.25 -38.63
CA VAL A 117 -54.12 -14.64 -39.36
C VAL A 117 -54.07 -16.15 -39.52
N ASN A 118 -53.54 -16.62 -40.65
CA ASN A 118 -53.40 -18.05 -40.92
C ASN A 118 -51.97 -18.57 -40.62
N GLY A 119 -51.82 -19.89 -40.66
CA GLY A 119 -50.55 -20.56 -40.37
C GLY A 119 -49.40 -20.17 -41.30
N SER A 120 -49.67 -19.81 -42.56
CA SER A 120 -48.62 -19.36 -43.50
C SER A 120 -48.01 -18.02 -43.09
N GLN A 121 -48.84 -17.12 -42.55
CA GLN A 121 -48.38 -15.83 -42.02
C GLN A 121 -47.55 -16.01 -40.74
N LEU A 122 -48.00 -16.88 -39.82
CA LEU A 122 -47.22 -17.19 -38.62
C LEU A 122 -45.89 -17.90 -38.96
N TYR A 123 -45.92 -18.82 -39.93
CA TYR A 123 -44.73 -19.49 -40.44
C TYR A 123 -43.75 -18.50 -41.06
N ALA A 124 -44.22 -17.53 -41.87
CA ALA A 124 -43.36 -16.49 -42.42
C ALA A 124 -42.67 -15.64 -41.33
N VAL A 125 -43.38 -15.32 -40.25
CA VAL A 125 -42.79 -14.66 -39.07
C VAL A 125 -41.77 -15.57 -38.39
N THR A 126 -42.07 -16.87 -38.23
CA THR A 126 -41.12 -17.84 -37.64
C THR A 126 -39.86 -17.97 -38.49
N GLN A 127 -39.97 -18.06 -39.82
CA GLN A 127 -38.83 -18.13 -40.73
C GLN A 127 -37.97 -16.86 -40.62
N THR A 128 -38.60 -15.69 -40.54
CA THR A 128 -37.90 -14.42 -40.34
C THR A 128 -37.19 -14.38 -38.98
N ALA A 129 -37.83 -14.88 -37.92
CA ALA A 129 -37.24 -14.94 -36.58
C ALA A 129 -36.09 -15.96 -36.46
N VAL A 130 -36.16 -17.09 -37.18
CA VAL A 130 -35.07 -18.07 -37.28
C VAL A 130 -33.90 -17.50 -38.06
N ALA A 131 -34.16 -16.82 -39.18
CA ALA A 131 -33.14 -16.18 -39.99
C ALA A 131 -32.48 -14.97 -39.30
N ALA A 132 -33.15 -14.34 -38.33
CA ALA A 132 -32.60 -13.23 -37.55
C ALA A 132 -31.53 -13.65 -36.53
N LYS A 133 -31.25 -14.94 -36.38
CA LYS A 133 -30.19 -15.43 -35.50
C LYS A 133 -28.82 -15.27 -36.17
N THR A 134 -27.93 -14.53 -35.52
CA THR A 134 -26.51 -14.47 -35.91
C THR A 134 -25.74 -15.55 -35.15
N GLU A 135 -24.92 -16.33 -35.86
CA GLU A 135 -24.00 -17.30 -35.26
C GLU A 135 -22.62 -16.66 -35.09
N VAL A 136 -22.05 -16.78 -33.89
CA VAL A 136 -20.69 -16.34 -33.58
C VAL A 136 -19.87 -17.56 -33.21
N VAL A 137 -18.88 -17.89 -34.03
CA VAL A 137 -17.94 -19.01 -33.78
C VAL A 137 -16.66 -18.44 -33.18
N GLN A 138 -16.19 -19.06 -32.10
CA GLN A 138 -14.90 -18.71 -31.51
C GLN A 138 -13.78 -19.27 -32.38
N GLY A 139 -13.01 -18.39 -33.02
CA GLY A 139 -11.77 -18.75 -33.72
C GLY A 139 -10.56 -18.79 -32.78
N ASP A 140 -9.41 -19.21 -33.31
CA ASP A 140 -8.14 -19.18 -32.58
C ASP A 140 -7.81 -17.76 -32.12
N ASN A 141 -7.22 -17.64 -30.93
CA ASN A 141 -6.86 -16.37 -30.30
C ASN A 141 -8.01 -15.40 -30.00
N ILE A 142 -9.27 -15.82 -30.19
CA ILE A 142 -10.46 -15.04 -29.87
C ILE A 142 -11.15 -15.68 -28.66
N VAL A 143 -11.71 -14.84 -27.79
CA VAL A 143 -12.58 -15.22 -26.69
C VAL A 143 -13.96 -14.63 -26.95
N VAL A 144 -14.98 -15.47 -26.92
CA VAL A 144 -16.39 -15.08 -27.09
C VAL A 144 -17.14 -15.40 -25.79
N ASN A 145 -17.67 -14.38 -25.13
CA ASN A 145 -18.51 -14.53 -23.94
C ASN A 145 -19.94 -14.07 -24.24
N SER A 146 -20.95 -14.74 -23.68
CA SER A 146 -22.35 -14.36 -23.87
C SER A 146 -23.03 -13.94 -22.57
N THR A 147 -23.90 -12.93 -22.64
CA THR A 147 -24.81 -12.54 -21.55
C THR A 147 -26.23 -12.33 -22.06
N THR A 148 -27.22 -12.42 -21.17
CA THR A 148 -28.63 -12.13 -21.50
C THR A 148 -28.90 -10.63 -21.31
N GLY A 149 -29.35 -9.96 -22.37
CA GLY A 149 -29.76 -8.56 -22.34
C GLY A 149 -31.13 -8.36 -21.69
N ALA A 150 -31.48 -7.10 -21.41
CA ALA A 150 -32.71 -6.73 -20.74
C ALA A 150 -34.00 -7.14 -21.47
N ASN A 151 -33.92 -7.40 -22.79
CA ASN A 151 -35.06 -7.82 -23.61
C ASN A 151 -35.03 -9.33 -23.91
N GLY A 152 -34.20 -10.12 -23.21
CA GLY A 152 -34.08 -11.56 -23.42
C GLY A 152 -33.23 -11.98 -24.62
N GLN A 153 -32.56 -11.06 -25.31
CA GLN A 153 -31.63 -11.36 -26.40
C GLN A 153 -30.25 -11.76 -25.87
N THR A 154 -29.49 -12.54 -26.64
CA THR A 154 -28.09 -12.86 -26.33
C THR A 154 -27.16 -11.74 -26.83
N ILE A 155 -26.25 -11.26 -25.97
CA ILE A 155 -25.19 -10.31 -26.30
C ILE A 155 -23.85 -11.05 -26.29
N TYR A 156 -23.10 -10.99 -27.39
CA TYR A 156 -21.75 -11.56 -27.49
C TYR A 156 -20.69 -10.48 -27.31
N THR A 157 -19.78 -10.67 -26.36
CA THR A 157 -18.57 -9.88 -26.19
C THR A 157 -17.40 -10.64 -26.81
N VAL A 158 -16.77 -10.05 -27.82
CA VAL A 158 -15.62 -10.64 -28.54
C VAL A 158 -14.36 -9.87 -28.17
N SER A 159 -13.33 -10.58 -27.71
CA SER A 159 -12.03 -10.00 -27.35
C SER A 159 -10.90 -10.92 -27.80
N THR A 160 -9.67 -10.43 -27.84
CA THR A 160 -8.49 -11.30 -28.02
C THR A 160 -8.26 -12.13 -26.75
N ALA A 161 -7.69 -13.32 -26.91
CA ALA A 161 -7.14 -14.09 -25.81
C ALA A 161 -5.98 -13.30 -25.15
N LYS A 162 -5.70 -13.63 -23.88
CA LYS A 162 -4.57 -13.04 -23.16
C LYS A 162 -3.24 -13.53 -23.72
N ASP A 163 -3.17 -14.82 -23.99
CA ASP A 163 -2.03 -15.47 -24.62
C ASP A 163 -2.41 -15.79 -26.07
N LEU A 164 -1.59 -15.33 -27.01
CA LEU A 164 -1.80 -15.53 -28.44
C LEU A 164 -0.86 -16.63 -28.92
N VAL A 165 -1.42 -17.63 -29.61
CA VAL A 165 -0.65 -18.64 -30.35
C VAL A 165 -0.59 -18.18 -31.81
N VAL A 166 0.54 -17.61 -32.19
CA VAL A 166 0.79 -17.09 -33.55
C VAL A 166 2.19 -17.50 -34.00
N ASP A 167 2.36 -17.77 -35.29
CA ASP A 167 3.67 -18.16 -35.84
C ASP A 167 4.69 -17.02 -35.78
N SER A 168 4.23 -15.79 -36.02
CA SER A 168 5.05 -14.59 -35.87
C SER A 168 4.21 -13.33 -35.67
N VAL A 169 4.78 -12.34 -34.98
CA VAL A 169 4.29 -10.97 -34.88
C VAL A 169 5.33 -10.06 -35.53
N LYS A 170 4.97 -9.36 -36.59
CA LYS A 170 5.84 -8.41 -37.28
C LYS A 170 5.36 -6.98 -37.05
N SER A 171 6.25 -6.12 -36.55
CA SER A 171 6.02 -4.68 -36.38
C SER A 171 7.21 -3.92 -36.95
N GLY A 172 7.06 -3.38 -38.17
CA GLY A 172 8.16 -2.77 -38.90
C GLY A 172 9.30 -3.76 -39.16
N ASP A 173 10.51 -3.38 -38.74
CA ASP A 173 11.72 -4.20 -38.83
C ASP A 173 11.84 -5.27 -37.73
N THR A 174 10.94 -5.25 -36.74
CA THR A 174 10.94 -6.19 -35.61
C THR A 174 10.02 -7.37 -35.90
N THR A 175 10.54 -8.58 -35.73
CA THR A 175 9.79 -9.84 -35.83
C THR A 175 9.96 -10.63 -34.54
N LEU A 176 8.85 -10.98 -33.89
CA LEU A 176 8.80 -11.95 -32.80
C LEU A 176 8.24 -13.26 -33.35
N ASN A 177 8.98 -14.34 -33.27
CA ASN A 177 8.55 -15.67 -33.72
C ASN A 177 9.05 -16.75 -32.76
N ASN A 178 8.94 -18.02 -33.15
CA ASN A 178 9.40 -19.15 -32.33
C ASN A 178 10.91 -19.19 -32.07
N ASP A 179 11.72 -18.49 -32.87
CA ASP A 179 13.17 -18.37 -32.67
C ASP A 179 13.54 -17.24 -31.70
N GLY A 180 12.62 -16.28 -31.46
CA GLY A 180 12.78 -15.16 -30.55
C GLY A 180 12.41 -13.81 -31.17
N LEU A 181 13.07 -12.73 -30.73
CA LEU A 181 12.88 -11.36 -31.19
C LEU A 181 14.03 -10.95 -32.11
N SER A 182 13.75 -10.62 -33.36
CA SER A 182 14.74 -10.15 -34.34
C SER A 182 14.41 -8.73 -34.81
N ILE A 183 15.38 -7.83 -34.76
CA ILE A 183 15.31 -6.50 -35.39
C ILE A 183 16.20 -6.52 -36.64
N ASN A 184 15.64 -6.24 -37.82
CA ASN A 184 16.40 -6.21 -39.06
C ASN A 184 17.54 -5.17 -38.98
N GLY A 185 18.79 -5.62 -39.19
CA GLY A 185 19.98 -4.77 -39.07
C GLY A 185 20.34 -4.35 -37.64
N GLY A 186 19.67 -4.89 -36.62
CA GLY A 186 19.91 -4.56 -35.21
C GLY A 186 20.06 -5.80 -34.31
N PRO A 187 19.96 -5.60 -32.99
CA PRO A 187 20.08 -6.68 -32.03
C PRO A 187 18.96 -7.74 -32.18
N GLN A 188 19.31 -8.98 -31.88
CA GLN A 188 18.41 -10.12 -31.90
C GLN A 188 18.50 -10.87 -30.57
N ILE A 189 17.36 -11.27 -30.03
CA ILE A 189 17.23 -12.11 -28.84
C ILE A 189 16.72 -13.46 -29.31
N THR A 190 17.53 -14.50 -29.15
CA THR A 190 17.14 -15.88 -29.47
C THR A 190 17.33 -16.78 -28.24
N LYS A 191 16.96 -18.05 -28.35
CA LYS A 191 17.26 -19.06 -27.33
C LYS A 191 18.77 -19.18 -27.00
N ASP A 192 19.64 -18.79 -27.95
CA ASP A 192 21.10 -18.88 -27.80
C ASP A 192 21.70 -17.59 -27.22
N GLY A 193 20.87 -16.57 -26.95
CA GLY A 193 21.26 -15.31 -26.33
C GLY A 193 21.01 -14.08 -27.19
N ILE A 194 21.71 -12.98 -26.86
CA ILE A 194 21.62 -11.70 -27.56
C ILE A 194 22.78 -11.58 -28.56
N THR A 195 22.47 -11.29 -29.82
CA THR A 195 23.46 -11.09 -30.90
C THR A 195 23.17 -9.81 -31.68
N GLY A 196 24.09 -9.37 -32.54
CA GLY A 196 23.90 -8.16 -33.37
C GLY A 196 23.95 -6.84 -32.59
N VAL A 197 24.56 -6.83 -31.40
CA VAL A 197 24.79 -5.61 -30.60
C VAL A 197 26.01 -4.87 -31.15
N ALA A 198 25.81 -3.64 -31.64
CA ALA A 198 26.89 -2.75 -32.04
C ALA A 198 27.75 -2.34 -30.82
N ASP A 199 28.93 -1.76 -31.04
CA ASP A 199 29.74 -1.25 -29.94
C ASP A 199 28.98 -0.14 -29.20
N GLY A 200 28.75 -0.32 -27.89
CA GLY A 200 28.14 0.68 -27.03
C GLY A 200 29.14 1.77 -26.61
N ASP A 201 28.67 2.92 -26.16
CA ASP A 201 29.57 3.90 -25.55
C ASP A 201 30.18 3.36 -24.23
N ILE A 202 31.48 3.57 -24.00
CA ILE A 202 32.17 3.20 -22.76
C ILE A 202 32.53 4.48 -22.00
N SER A 203 31.59 4.95 -21.18
CA SER A 203 31.73 6.12 -20.32
C SER A 203 31.03 5.89 -18.96
N PRO A 204 31.35 6.65 -17.91
CA PRO A 204 30.75 6.47 -16.58
C PRO A 204 29.21 6.58 -16.54
N ASP A 205 28.61 7.29 -17.50
CA ASP A 205 27.16 7.54 -17.56
C ASP A 205 26.45 6.75 -18.66
N SER A 206 27.17 5.88 -19.39
CA SER A 206 26.60 5.12 -20.50
C SER A 206 25.56 4.09 -20.02
N THR A 207 24.45 3.99 -20.77
CA THR A 207 23.42 2.96 -20.62
C THR A 207 23.39 1.98 -21.79
N ASP A 208 24.37 2.08 -22.70
CA ASP A 208 24.46 1.22 -23.87
C ASP A 208 24.84 -0.21 -23.48
N ALA A 209 24.32 -1.18 -24.22
CA ALA A 209 24.80 -2.54 -24.14
C ALA A 209 26.20 -2.64 -24.77
N VAL A 210 27.16 -3.22 -24.05
CA VAL A 210 28.49 -3.54 -24.61
C VAL A 210 28.49 -4.94 -25.19
N ASN A 211 29.23 -5.14 -26.28
CA ASN A 211 29.32 -6.42 -26.96
C ASN A 211 30.59 -7.20 -26.60
N GLY A 212 30.73 -8.39 -27.19
CA GLY A 212 31.86 -9.29 -26.94
C GLY A 212 33.22 -8.72 -27.37
N SER A 213 33.31 -7.91 -28.43
CA SER A 213 34.56 -7.27 -28.85
C SER A 213 35.03 -6.25 -27.81
N GLN A 214 34.13 -5.45 -27.26
CA GLN A 214 34.48 -4.49 -26.21
C GLN A 214 34.93 -5.18 -24.92
N LEU A 215 34.25 -6.25 -24.50
CA LEU A 215 34.69 -7.05 -23.35
C LEU A 215 36.03 -7.75 -23.63
N TYR A 216 36.25 -8.19 -24.88
CA TYR A 216 37.53 -8.75 -25.30
C TYR A 216 38.65 -7.71 -25.23
N ASP A 217 38.43 -6.48 -25.66
CA ASP A 217 39.41 -5.40 -25.55
C ASP A 217 39.78 -5.10 -24.09
N VAL A 218 38.79 -5.08 -23.19
CA VAL A 218 39.03 -4.97 -21.75
C VAL A 218 39.84 -6.17 -21.23
N GLN A 219 39.52 -7.39 -21.66
CA GLN A 219 40.28 -8.59 -21.30
C GLN A 219 41.73 -8.51 -21.79
N GLN A 220 41.95 -8.03 -23.02
CA GLN A 220 43.28 -7.87 -23.61
C GLN A 220 44.08 -6.78 -22.89
N ALA A 221 43.45 -5.66 -22.56
CA ALA A 221 44.06 -4.61 -21.74
C ALA A 221 44.43 -5.14 -20.34
N ALA A 222 43.53 -5.88 -19.70
CA ALA A 222 43.80 -6.52 -18.40
C ALA A 222 44.91 -7.57 -18.48
N LYS A 223 45.01 -8.33 -19.58
CA LYS A 223 46.09 -9.29 -19.82
C LYS A 223 47.43 -8.60 -20.06
N ALA A 224 47.44 -7.50 -20.80
CA ALA A 224 48.63 -6.69 -21.08
C ALA A 224 49.12 -5.92 -19.85
N ALA A 225 48.25 -5.60 -18.90
CA ALA A 225 48.59 -4.93 -17.64
C ALA A 225 49.41 -5.81 -16.66
N LYS A 226 49.74 -7.05 -17.03
CA LYS A 226 50.64 -7.89 -16.23
C LYS A 226 52.07 -7.36 -16.30
N THR A 227 52.54 -6.86 -15.16
CA THR A 227 53.96 -6.54 -14.95
C THR A 227 54.67 -7.75 -14.37
N GLU A 228 55.75 -8.19 -15.01
CA GLU A 228 56.66 -9.20 -14.46
C GLU A 228 57.86 -8.50 -13.82
N VAL A 229 58.16 -8.80 -12.56
CA VAL A 229 59.33 -8.28 -11.85
C VAL A 229 60.20 -9.48 -11.45
N LEU A 230 61.36 -9.61 -12.11
CA LEU A 230 62.32 -10.67 -11.84
C LEU A 230 63.39 -10.18 -10.85
N ALA A 231 63.65 -10.97 -9.81
CA ALA A 231 64.76 -10.73 -8.89
C ALA A 231 66.06 -11.25 -9.51
N GLY A 232 67.05 -10.37 -9.68
CA GLY A 232 68.44 -10.77 -9.99
C GLY A 232 69.19 -11.22 -8.72
N ASN A 233 70.40 -11.78 -8.88
CA ASN A 233 71.16 -12.41 -7.78
C ASN A 233 71.35 -11.57 -6.50
N ASN A 234 71.37 -10.24 -6.60
CA ASN A 234 71.60 -9.33 -5.48
C ASN A 234 70.37 -8.45 -5.14
N ILE A 235 69.21 -8.77 -5.71
CA ILE A 235 67.96 -8.01 -5.55
C ILE A 235 66.92 -8.91 -4.91
N VAL A 236 66.21 -8.38 -3.92
CA VAL A 236 65.04 -9.00 -3.31
C VAL A 236 63.80 -8.27 -3.79
N VAL A 237 62.79 -9.02 -4.22
CA VAL A 237 61.49 -8.48 -4.62
C VAL A 237 60.43 -9.08 -3.70
N ASN A 238 59.80 -8.22 -2.90
CA ASN A 238 58.70 -8.58 -2.02
C ASN A 238 57.38 -8.07 -2.61
N SER A 239 56.28 -8.81 -2.48
CA SER A 239 54.96 -8.39 -2.97
C SER A 239 53.93 -8.33 -1.85
N ASN A 240 53.08 -7.31 -1.85
CA ASN A 240 51.92 -7.18 -0.96
C ASN A 240 50.67 -6.72 -1.73
N VAL A 241 49.48 -6.95 -1.17
CA VAL A 241 48.20 -6.49 -1.75
C VAL A 241 47.87 -5.11 -1.19
N GLY A 242 47.64 -4.13 -2.08
CA GLY A 242 47.22 -2.77 -1.75
C GLY A 242 45.72 -2.65 -1.49
N SER A 243 45.28 -1.45 -1.07
CA SER A 243 43.89 -1.17 -0.70
C SER A 243 42.87 -1.31 -1.83
N ASN A 244 43.32 -1.26 -3.09
CA ASN A 244 42.46 -1.36 -4.26
C ASN A 244 42.60 -2.74 -4.95
N GLY A 245 43.19 -3.72 -4.26
CA GLY A 245 43.44 -5.06 -4.80
C GLY A 245 44.64 -5.16 -5.75
N GLN A 246 45.41 -4.08 -5.95
CA GLN A 246 46.62 -4.12 -6.78
C GLN A 246 47.77 -4.84 -6.06
N THR A 247 48.67 -5.48 -6.81
CA THR A 247 49.94 -5.98 -6.26
C THR A 247 50.97 -4.86 -6.22
N ILE A 248 51.58 -4.62 -5.07
CA ILE A 248 52.66 -3.66 -4.86
C ILE A 248 53.96 -4.44 -4.72
N TYR A 249 54.94 -4.17 -5.58
CA TYR A 249 56.29 -4.73 -5.51
C TYR A 249 57.25 -3.78 -4.81
N THR A 250 57.91 -4.25 -3.75
CA THR A 250 59.02 -3.55 -3.10
C THR A 250 60.32 -4.19 -3.56
N VAL A 251 61.21 -3.39 -4.17
CA VAL A 251 62.51 -3.85 -4.68
C VAL A 251 63.61 -3.32 -3.76
N GLU A 252 64.39 -4.24 -3.20
CA GLU A 252 65.41 -3.96 -2.19
C GLU A 252 66.72 -4.68 -2.56
N THR A 253 67.85 -4.20 -2.05
CA THR A 253 69.11 -4.96 -2.15
C THR A 253 69.07 -6.15 -1.20
N ALA A 254 69.62 -7.29 -1.62
CA ALA A 254 69.84 -8.42 -0.71
C ALA A 254 70.73 -8.01 0.46
N LYS A 255 70.51 -8.64 1.63
CA LYS A 255 71.32 -8.38 2.84
C LYS A 255 72.79 -8.75 2.63
N ASP A 256 73.02 -9.85 1.93
CA ASP A 256 74.35 -10.31 1.52
C ASP A 256 74.47 -10.17 0.00
N LEU A 257 75.56 -9.55 -0.47
CA LEU A 257 75.81 -9.34 -1.89
C LEU A 257 76.88 -10.35 -2.37
N THR A 258 76.57 -11.05 -3.47
CA THR A 258 77.54 -11.89 -4.18
C THR A 258 78.03 -11.12 -5.41
N VAL A 259 79.26 -10.60 -5.34
CA VAL A 259 79.88 -9.76 -6.38
C VAL A 259 81.38 -10.04 -6.46
N ASP A 260 81.95 -9.99 -7.67
CA ASP A 260 83.39 -10.22 -7.88
C ASP A 260 84.25 -9.06 -7.35
N SER A 261 83.72 -7.84 -7.42
CA SER A 261 84.33 -6.65 -6.83
C SER A 261 83.28 -5.59 -6.52
N ILE A 262 83.55 -4.77 -5.51
CA ILE A 262 82.80 -3.55 -5.19
C ILE A 262 83.76 -2.37 -5.35
N THR A 263 83.38 -1.37 -6.15
CA THR A 263 84.11 -0.11 -6.25
C THR A 263 83.25 1.01 -5.66
N ALA A 264 83.70 1.60 -4.56
CA ALA A 264 83.06 2.73 -3.90
C ALA A 264 84.03 3.93 -3.90
N GLY A 265 83.88 4.80 -4.90
CA GLY A 265 84.84 5.88 -5.14
C GLY A 265 86.24 5.33 -5.43
N ASN A 266 87.23 5.73 -4.63
CA ASN A 266 88.62 5.26 -4.76
C ASN A 266 88.90 3.92 -4.04
N THR A 267 87.89 3.31 -3.40
CA THR A 267 88.04 2.05 -2.66
C THR A 267 87.55 0.87 -3.48
N VAL A 268 88.37 -0.17 -3.59
CA VAL A 268 88.03 -1.43 -4.24
C VAL A 268 88.08 -2.55 -3.20
N LEU A 269 86.99 -3.30 -3.09
CA LEU A 269 86.93 -4.58 -2.36
C LEU A 269 86.79 -5.72 -3.37
N ASN A 270 87.75 -6.64 -3.39
CA ASN A 270 87.75 -7.80 -4.28
C ASN A 270 88.47 -9.00 -3.63
N ASN A 271 88.75 -10.05 -4.40
CA ASN A 271 89.43 -11.26 -3.93
C ASN A 271 90.84 -11.05 -3.34
N ASN A 272 91.48 -9.88 -3.54
CA ASN A 272 92.78 -9.55 -2.95
C ASN A 272 92.66 -8.79 -1.61
N GLY A 273 91.46 -8.31 -1.25
CA GLY A 273 91.18 -7.55 -0.04
C GLY A 273 90.58 -6.16 -0.33
N LEU A 274 90.77 -5.23 0.59
CA LEU A 274 90.35 -3.83 0.47
C LEU A 274 91.56 -2.96 0.11
N ALA A 275 91.45 -2.19 -0.97
CA ALA A 275 92.48 -1.25 -1.39
C ALA A 275 91.87 0.14 -1.66
N ILE A 276 92.47 1.18 -1.08
CA ILE A 276 92.15 2.57 -1.39
C ILE A 276 93.23 3.10 -2.33
N ASN A 277 92.85 3.53 -3.53
CA ASN A 277 93.82 4.08 -4.49
C ASN A 277 94.50 5.33 -3.92
N GLY A 278 95.83 5.28 -3.76
CA GLY A 278 96.62 6.34 -3.13
C GLY A 278 96.54 6.40 -1.60
N GLY A 279 96.01 5.37 -0.93
CA GLY A 279 95.84 5.33 0.53
C GLY A 279 96.15 3.95 1.15
N PRO A 280 95.71 3.72 2.40
CA PRO A 280 95.91 2.45 3.08
C PRO A 280 95.25 1.26 2.36
N SER A 281 95.80 0.06 2.58
CA SER A 281 95.22 -1.19 2.09
C SER A 281 95.26 -2.31 3.14
N VAL A 282 94.27 -3.18 3.07
CA VAL A 282 94.18 -4.43 3.86
C VAL A 282 94.05 -5.56 2.86
N THR A 283 95.13 -6.29 2.65
CA THR A 283 95.19 -7.36 1.66
C THR A 283 95.56 -8.69 2.31
N LYS A 284 95.59 -9.77 1.52
CA LYS A 284 96.08 -11.08 1.97
C LYS A 284 97.51 -11.07 2.51
N THR A 285 98.33 -10.07 2.16
CA THR A 285 99.72 -9.96 2.64
C THR A 285 99.86 -9.14 3.93
N GLY A 286 98.78 -8.55 4.44
CA GLY A 286 98.78 -7.75 5.68
C GLY A 286 98.20 -6.35 5.50
N ILE A 287 98.50 -5.48 6.47
CA ILE A 287 98.06 -4.09 6.49
C ILE A 287 99.21 -3.19 6.02
N ASP A 288 98.96 -2.42 4.96
CA ASP A 288 99.83 -1.32 4.55
C ASP A 288 99.12 0.00 4.85
N ALA A 289 99.70 0.80 5.74
CA ALA A 289 99.15 2.10 6.13
C ALA A 289 99.36 3.19 5.07
N GLY A 290 100.08 2.93 3.98
CA GLY A 290 100.32 3.90 2.92
C GLY A 290 101.03 5.18 3.42
N ASN A 291 101.91 5.05 4.41
CA ASN A 291 102.57 6.15 5.13
C ASN A 291 101.65 7.11 5.92
N VAL A 292 100.46 6.64 6.33
CA VAL A 292 99.54 7.39 7.19
C VAL A 292 99.67 6.96 8.66
N LYS A 293 99.50 7.91 9.59
CA LYS A 293 99.48 7.61 11.03
C LYS A 293 98.33 6.64 11.37
N ILE A 294 98.64 5.57 12.10
CA ILE A 294 97.65 4.64 12.64
C ILE A 294 97.25 5.13 14.04
N THR A 295 96.06 5.72 14.16
CA THR A 295 95.50 6.19 15.44
C THR A 295 94.44 5.20 15.95
N GLY A 296 94.20 5.16 17.27
CA GLY A 296 93.17 4.27 17.86
C GLY A 296 93.59 2.81 18.08
N VAL A 297 94.88 2.48 18.00
CA VAL A 297 95.42 1.18 18.40
C VAL A 297 95.27 1.01 19.91
N ALA A 298 94.53 -0.02 20.36
CA ALA A 298 94.38 -0.35 21.78
C ALA A 298 95.70 -0.85 22.39
N THR A 299 95.80 -0.91 23.71
CA THR A 299 97.01 -1.44 24.35
C THR A 299 97.13 -2.94 24.07
N GLY A 300 98.21 -3.36 23.41
CA GLY A 300 98.54 -4.76 23.17
C GLY A 300 98.76 -5.52 24.47
N THR A 301 98.24 -6.74 24.56
CA THR A 301 98.33 -7.59 25.76
C THR A 301 99.11 -8.88 25.49
N ALA A 302 99.17 -9.32 24.23
CA ALA A 302 99.99 -10.44 23.76
C ALA A 302 101.22 -9.94 22.99
N ASP A 303 102.25 -10.79 22.86
CA ASP A 303 103.56 -10.42 22.28
C ASP A 303 103.51 -10.02 20.80
N THR A 304 102.45 -10.40 20.09
CA THR A 304 102.26 -10.11 18.66
C THR A 304 101.29 -8.96 18.39
N ASP A 305 100.80 -8.29 19.44
CA ASP A 305 99.90 -7.14 19.30
C ASP A 305 100.68 -5.89 18.89
N ALA A 306 100.05 -5.01 18.12
CA ALA A 306 100.61 -3.69 17.85
C ALA A 306 100.60 -2.82 19.13
N VAL A 307 101.76 -2.29 19.52
CA VAL A 307 101.88 -1.44 20.72
C VAL A 307 101.50 0.01 20.44
N ASN A 308 100.75 0.62 21.36
CA ASN A 308 100.40 2.04 21.26
C ASN A 308 101.34 2.94 22.10
N VAL A 309 101.36 4.24 21.79
CA VAL A 309 102.24 5.21 22.47
C VAL A 309 101.95 5.30 23.99
N LYS A 310 100.71 5.00 24.42
CA LYS A 310 100.33 4.96 25.84
C LYS A 310 101.02 3.82 26.58
N GLN A 311 101.15 2.61 26.03
CA GLN A 311 101.88 1.51 26.68
C GLN A 311 103.35 1.84 26.88
N LEU A 312 103.95 2.50 25.88
CA LEU A 312 105.31 3.01 25.98
C LEU A 312 105.43 4.06 27.10
N THR A 313 104.39 4.87 27.32
CA THR A 313 104.38 5.93 28.34
C THR A 313 104.02 5.39 29.73
N ASP A 314 103.10 4.43 29.85
CA ASP A 314 102.71 3.77 31.10
C ASP A 314 103.87 2.95 31.68
N SER A 315 104.68 2.29 30.83
CA SER A 315 105.95 1.67 31.24
C SER A 315 106.93 2.68 31.82
N ILE A 316 106.91 3.93 31.35
CA ILE A 316 107.77 5.02 31.86
C ILE A 316 107.18 5.63 33.15
N THR A 317 105.85 5.71 33.29
CA THR A 317 105.16 6.28 34.47
C THR A 317 105.11 5.33 35.68
N ALA A 318 105.06 4.01 35.49
CA ALA A 318 105.02 3.03 36.58
C ALA A 318 106.31 2.98 37.45
N ALA A 319 107.37 3.71 37.08
CA ALA A 319 108.66 3.71 37.77
C ALA A 319 108.82 4.74 38.92
N LYS A 320 107.78 5.49 39.34
CA LYS A 320 107.84 6.44 40.49
C LYS A 320 106.50 6.58 41.26
N THR A 321 106.56 6.70 42.60
CA THR A 321 105.37 7.01 43.46
C THR A 321 105.68 7.99 44.62
N THR A 322 104.70 8.83 44.97
CA THR A 322 104.59 9.72 46.18
C THR A 322 103.12 9.88 46.62
N VAL A 323 102.85 10.07 47.93
CA VAL A 323 101.49 10.25 48.54
C VAL A 323 101.45 11.43 49.54
N SER A 324 100.41 12.30 49.51
CA SER A 324 100.15 13.37 50.52
C SER A 324 98.65 13.66 50.74
N SER A 325 98.26 14.09 51.96
CA SER A 325 96.90 14.57 52.30
C SER A 325 96.96 15.94 53.00
N ASN A 326 96.22 16.93 52.50
CA ASN A 326 96.37 18.35 52.86
C ASN A 326 95.25 18.92 53.74
N ASP A 327 94.15 18.19 53.90
CA ASP A 327 92.91 18.66 54.56
C ASP A 327 92.65 17.96 55.90
N ASN A 328 93.63 17.21 56.41
CA ASN A 328 93.53 16.40 57.63
C ASN A 328 92.40 15.36 57.61
N SER A 329 91.85 14.99 56.45
CA SER A 329 90.87 13.89 56.35
C SER A 329 91.50 12.52 56.63
N ILE A 330 92.81 12.38 56.39
CA ILE A 330 93.57 11.14 56.55
C ILE A 330 94.90 11.40 57.27
N THR A 331 95.22 10.57 58.26
CA THR A 331 96.54 10.52 58.90
C THR A 331 97.40 9.47 58.18
N VAL A 332 98.58 9.87 57.68
CA VAL A 332 99.52 8.98 56.97
C VAL A 332 100.66 8.57 57.90
N VAL A 333 100.83 7.26 58.12
CA VAL A 333 101.94 6.70 58.90
C VAL A 333 102.88 5.98 57.93
N SER A 334 104.14 6.42 57.84
CA SER A 334 105.09 5.94 56.82
C SER A 334 106.07 4.91 57.40
N SER A 335 106.27 3.78 56.70
CA SER A 335 107.33 2.80 56.98
C SER A 335 107.97 2.31 55.67
N GLY A 336 109.03 2.97 55.22
CA GLY A 336 109.76 2.62 53.98
C GLY A 336 108.91 2.84 52.71
N ASN A 337 108.84 1.83 51.83
CA ASN A 337 108.07 1.86 50.58
C ASN A 337 106.57 1.56 50.79
N ASN A 338 106.09 1.44 52.02
CA ASN A 338 104.68 1.17 52.34
C ASN A 338 104.09 2.34 53.16
N HIS A 339 102.92 2.82 52.74
CA HIS A 339 102.17 3.90 53.40
C HIS A 339 100.86 3.33 53.97
N ASP A 340 100.61 3.52 55.27
CA ASP A 340 99.35 3.17 55.91
C ASP A 340 98.49 4.42 56.15
N LEU A 341 97.18 4.33 55.91
CA LEU A 341 96.24 5.48 55.86
C LEU A 341 95.05 5.27 56.81
N SER A 342 94.81 6.20 57.73
CA SER A 342 93.64 6.18 58.67
C SER A 342 92.78 7.43 58.54
N VAL A 343 91.44 7.29 58.47
CA VAL A 343 90.46 8.37 58.22
C VAL A 343 89.84 8.92 59.53
N ASN A 344 89.56 10.24 59.61
CA ASN A 344 88.94 10.90 60.77
C ASN A 344 87.38 10.89 60.72
N THR A 345 86.70 10.67 61.85
CA THR A 345 85.21 10.52 61.92
C THR A 345 84.53 11.46 62.94
N ASP A 346 83.25 11.83 62.75
CA ASP A 346 82.50 12.76 63.63
C ASP A 346 81.79 12.12 64.84
N GLY A 347 81.65 10.79 64.84
CA GLY A 347 81.05 10.01 65.93
C GLY A 347 79.52 9.97 65.94
N THR A 348 78.84 10.80 65.15
CA THR A 348 77.37 10.90 65.09
C THR A 348 76.80 10.39 63.78
N SER A 349 77.38 10.77 62.64
CA SER A 349 76.94 10.35 61.29
C SER A 349 77.76 9.14 60.83
N ILE A 350 79.06 9.16 61.15
CA ILE A 350 80.02 8.12 60.84
C ILE A 350 80.93 7.95 62.07
N ARG A 351 81.16 6.71 62.49
CA ARG A 351 81.98 6.36 63.66
C ARG A 351 82.92 5.20 63.35
N ASN A 352 83.96 5.03 64.18
CA ASN A 352 84.85 3.87 64.08
C ASN A 352 84.18 2.65 64.71
N GLY A 353 83.71 1.74 63.87
CA GLY A 353 83.16 0.44 64.25
C GLY A 353 84.23 -0.65 64.36
N LYS A 354 83.82 -1.84 64.80
CA LYS A 354 84.73 -2.97 65.09
C LYS A 354 85.53 -3.47 63.86
N ASN A 355 85.05 -3.18 62.65
CA ASN A 355 85.63 -3.62 61.39
C ASN A 355 85.98 -2.44 60.44
N GLY A 356 86.10 -1.21 60.94
CA GLY A 356 86.38 0.00 60.14
C GLY A 356 85.34 1.11 60.31
N LEU A 357 85.20 2.00 59.32
CA LEU A 357 84.18 3.06 59.35
C LEU A 357 82.76 2.47 59.31
N GLU A 358 81.90 2.93 60.22
CA GLU A 358 80.49 2.55 60.35
C GLU A 358 79.59 3.79 60.22
N VAL A 359 78.55 3.71 59.38
CA VAL A 359 77.56 4.78 59.19
C VAL A 359 76.36 4.56 60.12
N VAL A 360 75.92 5.61 60.83
CA VAL A 360 74.77 5.55 61.75
C VAL A 360 73.46 5.81 60.99
N LYS A 361 72.59 4.79 60.91
CA LYS A 361 71.32 4.84 60.16
C LYS A 361 70.11 5.07 61.08
N GLY A 362 69.13 5.85 60.62
CA GLY A 362 67.82 6.02 61.26
C GLY A 362 66.69 5.46 60.37
N GLU A 363 65.58 5.04 60.97
CA GLU A 363 64.44 4.44 60.24
C GLU A 363 63.28 5.43 60.07
N ILE A 364 62.74 5.49 58.85
CA ILE A 364 61.56 6.28 58.48
C ILE A 364 60.41 5.32 58.14
N SER A 365 59.20 5.57 58.67
CA SER A 365 57.99 4.82 58.33
C SER A 365 56.78 5.73 58.11
N THR A 366 55.64 5.16 57.74
CA THR A 366 54.37 5.87 57.54
C THR A 366 53.31 5.37 58.51
N ASN A 367 52.66 6.29 59.23
CA ASN A 367 51.62 5.94 60.21
C ASN A 367 50.26 5.63 59.56
N ASP A 368 49.27 5.21 60.37
CA ASP A 368 47.94 4.79 59.89
C ASP A 368 47.17 5.92 59.18
N ASN A 369 47.48 7.18 59.47
CA ASN A 369 46.90 8.37 58.82
C ASN A 369 47.63 8.77 57.53
N GLY A 370 48.64 8.00 57.10
CA GLY A 370 49.37 8.23 55.84
C GLY A 370 50.49 9.27 55.90
N GLN A 371 50.94 9.67 57.10
CA GLN A 371 52.02 10.65 57.29
C GLN A 371 53.37 9.95 57.55
N ALA A 372 54.47 10.54 57.06
CA ALA A 372 55.82 10.05 57.34
C ALA A 372 56.27 10.43 58.77
N VAL A 373 56.87 9.48 59.47
CA VAL A 373 57.37 9.63 60.85
C VAL A 373 58.71 8.90 61.00
N VAL A 374 59.62 9.44 61.82
CA VAL A 374 60.88 8.76 62.21
C VAL A 374 60.56 7.79 63.35
N THR A 375 60.83 6.50 63.14
CA THR A 375 60.43 5.44 64.08
C THR A 375 61.57 4.97 64.99
N SER A 376 62.83 5.16 64.60
CA SER A 376 63.99 4.86 65.44
C SER A 376 65.21 5.69 65.03
N GLY A 377 66.03 6.10 66.02
CA GLY A 377 67.23 6.94 65.83
C GLY A 377 67.05 8.40 66.27
N ASP A 378 68.17 9.08 66.55
CA ASP A 378 68.19 10.53 66.78
C ASP A 378 67.95 11.26 65.45
N LYS A 379 67.41 12.48 65.49
CA LYS A 379 67.09 13.30 64.29
C LYS A 379 68.32 13.60 63.42
N SER A 380 69.52 13.39 63.96
CA SER A 380 70.81 13.57 63.29
C SER A 380 71.29 12.33 62.52
N SER A 381 70.56 11.22 62.55
CA SER A 381 70.93 9.97 61.86
C SER A 381 70.75 10.10 60.34
N LEU A 382 71.58 9.38 59.58
CA LEU A 382 71.51 9.42 58.11
C LEU A 382 70.48 8.39 57.60
N ALA A 383 69.57 8.83 56.74
CA ALA A 383 68.71 7.95 55.95
C ALA A 383 69.40 7.66 54.61
N THR A 384 69.27 6.44 54.11
CA THR A 384 69.72 6.14 52.74
C THR A 384 68.76 6.76 51.73
N THR A 385 69.22 6.94 50.48
CA THR A 385 68.32 7.33 49.37
C THR A 385 67.14 6.36 49.24
N GLY A 386 67.36 5.07 49.53
CA GLY A 386 66.30 4.06 49.56
C GLY A 386 65.25 4.33 50.65
N ASP A 387 65.66 4.73 51.85
CA ASP A 387 64.75 5.02 52.96
C ASP A 387 63.87 6.23 52.68
N VAL A 388 64.43 7.29 52.09
CA VAL A 388 63.69 8.50 51.70
C VAL A 388 62.70 8.19 50.56
N VAL A 389 63.14 7.45 49.54
CA VAL A 389 62.26 7.03 48.43
C VAL A 389 61.12 6.14 48.93
N ASN A 390 61.42 5.20 49.82
CA ASN A 390 60.40 4.32 50.41
C ASN A 390 59.38 5.10 51.25
N ALA A 391 59.80 6.14 51.99
CA ALA A 391 58.89 6.98 52.75
C ALA A 391 57.97 7.82 51.83
N VAL A 392 58.53 8.44 50.79
CA VAL A 392 57.77 9.24 49.81
C VAL A 392 56.75 8.37 49.07
N ASN A 393 57.11 7.16 48.69
CA ASN A 393 56.21 6.26 47.97
C ASN A 393 55.10 5.66 48.85
N ASN A 394 55.16 5.80 50.19
CA ASN A 394 54.17 5.21 51.09
C ASN A 394 53.27 6.21 51.81
N VAL A 395 53.61 7.50 51.84
CA VAL A 395 52.70 8.54 52.38
C VAL A 395 51.45 8.65 51.51
N SER A 396 50.30 8.86 52.14
CA SER A 396 49.00 8.82 51.46
C SER A 396 47.96 9.77 52.07
N TRP A 397 46.94 10.15 51.31
CA TRP A 397 45.75 10.87 51.79
C TRP A 397 44.46 10.13 51.40
N THR A 398 43.34 10.40 52.08
CA THR A 398 42.08 9.66 51.87
C THR A 398 41.01 10.45 51.11
N VAL A 399 40.35 9.81 50.13
CA VAL A 399 39.12 10.32 49.49
C VAL A 399 37.90 9.77 50.24
N ALA A 400 37.02 10.65 50.72
CA ALA A 400 35.73 10.28 51.32
C ALA A 400 34.58 10.60 50.36
N VAL A 401 33.67 9.66 50.16
CA VAL A 401 32.40 9.88 49.43
C VAL A 401 31.22 9.57 50.35
N GLY A 402 30.15 10.36 50.25
CA GLY A 402 28.94 10.19 51.04
C GLY A 402 27.73 10.79 50.32
N GLU A 403 26.54 10.29 50.63
CA GLU A 403 25.28 10.85 50.14
C GLU A 403 25.00 12.18 50.85
N VAL A 404 24.47 13.16 50.11
CA VAL A 404 24.01 14.42 50.72
C VAL A 404 22.63 14.18 51.31
N GLU A 405 22.45 14.52 52.59
CA GLU A 405 21.20 14.34 53.34
C GLU A 405 20.01 14.98 52.60
N GLY A 406 18.96 14.20 52.35
CA GLY A 406 17.75 14.63 51.63
C GLY A 406 17.82 14.54 50.09
N SER A 407 18.91 14.01 49.51
CA SER A 407 19.02 13.77 48.07
C SER A 407 18.74 12.31 47.69
N ASN A 408 18.54 12.05 46.39
CA ASN A 408 18.47 10.70 45.82
C ASN A 408 19.81 10.22 45.22
N GLY A 409 20.92 10.86 45.62
CA GLY A 409 22.26 10.45 45.21
C GLY A 409 22.59 9.06 45.75
N ASN A 410 23.33 8.26 44.97
CA ASN A 410 23.74 6.92 45.35
C ASN A 410 25.26 6.88 45.54
N ALA A 411 25.73 6.51 46.74
CA ALA A 411 27.16 6.32 47.05
C ALA A 411 27.54 4.84 47.22
N SER A 412 26.95 3.93 46.44
CA SER A 412 27.18 2.49 46.55
C SER A 412 28.42 2.00 45.79
N SER A 413 29.64 2.17 46.34
CA SER A 413 30.80 1.29 46.03
C SER A 413 32.16 1.69 46.62
N TYR A 414 32.28 2.69 47.50
CA TYR A 414 33.60 3.09 48.04
C TYR A 414 33.85 2.49 49.43
N SER A 415 34.68 1.44 49.50
CA SER A 415 35.11 0.80 50.75
C SER A 415 36.25 1.57 51.39
N ALA A 416 36.09 1.99 52.65
CA ALA A 416 37.05 2.82 53.39
C ALA A 416 38.48 2.23 53.52
N LYS A 417 38.69 0.93 53.24
CA LYS A 417 40.01 0.28 53.34
C LYS A 417 40.94 0.56 52.14
N ASP A 418 40.42 0.96 50.98
CA ASP A 418 41.20 1.12 49.74
C ASP A 418 41.38 2.60 49.31
N ASN A 419 41.04 3.56 50.17
CA ASN A 419 40.93 4.98 49.80
C ASN A 419 42.22 5.79 49.98
N LYS A 420 43.37 5.15 50.21
CA LYS A 420 44.66 5.82 50.42
C LYS A 420 45.35 6.09 49.08
N VAL A 421 45.42 7.35 48.68
CA VAL A 421 46.10 7.82 47.47
C VAL A 421 47.55 8.15 47.82
N LYS A 422 48.51 7.40 47.28
CA LYS A 422 49.96 7.56 47.48
C LYS A 422 50.59 8.51 46.46
N ALA A 423 51.85 8.89 46.68
CA ALA A 423 52.62 9.65 45.71
C ALA A 423 52.76 8.87 44.39
N GLY A 424 52.29 9.46 43.29
CA GLY A 424 52.28 8.84 41.95
C GLY A 424 50.94 8.22 41.56
N ASP A 425 50.00 8.03 42.49
CA ASP A 425 48.66 7.54 42.17
C ASP A 425 47.87 8.62 41.41
N SER A 426 47.10 8.20 40.41
CA SER A 426 46.16 9.06 39.70
C SER A 426 44.75 8.87 40.26
N VAL A 427 44.07 9.97 40.60
CA VAL A 427 42.65 9.95 40.97
C VAL A 427 41.83 10.31 39.74
N SER A 428 41.04 9.35 39.24
CA SER A 428 40.12 9.58 38.13
C SER A 428 38.73 9.92 38.64
N VAL A 429 38.20 11.08 38.24
CA VAL A 429 36.79 11.42 38.41
C VAL A 429 36.13 11.28 37.05
N ASN A 430 35.39 10.18 36.86
CA ASN A 430 34.80 9.83 35.57
C ASN A 430 33.38 10.39 35.47
N ALA A 431 33.09 11.12 34.39
CA ALA A 431 31.75 11.62 34.12
C ALA A 431 30.89 10.51 33.50
N GLY A 432 29.79 10.16 34.15
CA GLY A 432 28.74 9.33 33.54
C GLY A 432 27.91 10.13 32.52
N ASN A 433 26.90 9.49 31.95
CA ASN A 433 25.95 10.17 31.05
C ASN A 433 25.30 11.37 31.76
N ASN A 434 25.14 12.48 31.02
CA ASN A 434 24.55 13.74 31.48
C ASN A 434 25.35 14.49 32.55
N ILE A 435 26.52 13.99 32.97
CA ILE A 435 27.42 14.69 33.89
C ILE A 435 28.52 15.37 33.09
N VAL A 436 28.80 16.62 33.42
CA VAL A 436 29.96 17.37 32.93
C VAL A 436 30.88 17.61 34.10
N ILE A 437 32.10 17.09 34.01
CA ILE A 437 33.17 17.39 34.96
C ILE A 437 34.11 18.39 34.29
N SER A 438 34.31 19.54 34.92
CA SER A 438 35.25 20.57 34.50
C SER A 438 36.10 21.01 35.68
N GLY A 439 37.19 21.71 35.45
CA GLY A 439 38.05 22.13 36.54
C GLY A 439 39.06 23.18 36.12
N SER A 440 39.58 23.91 37.11
CA SER A 440 40.70 24.84 36.96
C SER A 440 41.46 24.92 38.28
N GLY A 441 42.79 24.78 38.21
CA GLY A 441 43.66 24.76 39.38
C GLY A 441 43.33 23.62 40.34
N LYS A 442 42.87 23.95 41.55
CA LYS A 442 42.56 23.00 42.64
C LYS A 442 41.06 22.64 42.75
N ASN A 443 40.22 23.12 41.82
CA ASN A 443 38.78 22.92 41.87
C ASN A 443 38.32 21.88 40.84
N ILE A 444 37.45 20.97 41.27
CA ILE A 444 36.69 20.05 40.39
C ILE A 444 35.22 20.49 40.45
N ASN A 445 34.70 20.97 39.33
CA ASN A 445 33.30 21.39 39.17
C ASN A 445 32.51 20.24 38.55
N VAL A 446 31.40 19.84 39.17
CA VAL A 446 30.49 18.82 38.66
C VAL A 446 29.16 19.50 38.32
N ALA A 447 28.71 19.39 37.07
CA ALA A 447 27.47 19.97 36.56
C ALA A 447 26.66 18.94 35.77
N VAL A 448 25.38 19.21 35.56
CA VAL A 448 24.58 18.49 34.56
C VAL A 448 24.89 19.09 33.19
N SER A 449 24.95 18.24 32.15
CA SER A 449 25.12 18.69 30.77
C SER A 449 24.01 19.65 30.35
N ASP A 450 24.34 20.68 29.57
CA ASP A 450 23.37 21.60 28.96
C ASP A 450 22.38 20.88 28.02
N LYS A 451 22.69 19.66 27.59
CA LYS A 451 21.86 18.82 26.72
C LYS A 451 21.80 17.38 27.24
N PRO A 452 21.11 17.13 28.37
CA PRO A 452 21.07 15.80 28.94
C PRO A 452 20.14 14.89 28.12
N THR A 453 20.56 13.64 27.91
CA THR A 453 19.78 12.57 27.26
C THR A 453 19.32 11.55 28.29
N PHE A 454 18.01 11.32 28.41
CA PHE A 454 17.44 10.33 29.33
C PHE A 454 16.67 9.27 28.53
N ASN A 455 16.86 7.99 28.85
CA ASN A 455 16.06 6.91 28.29
C ASN A 455 14.65 6.86 28.92
N SER A 456 14.57 7.13 30.22
CA SER A 456 13.32 7.23 30.98
C SER A 456 13.48 8.21 32.13
N ILE A 457 12.43 8.98 32.43
CA ILE A 457 12.41 9.92 33.56
C ILE A 457 11.30 9.48 34.51
N GLN A 458 11.65 9.14 35.75
CA GLN A 458 10.69 8.92 36.83
C GLN A 458 10.60 10.20 37.66
N SER A 459 9.54 10.97 37.47
CA SER A 459 9.28 12.22 38.18
C SER A 459 7.81 12.32 38.59
N ASN A 460 7.53 13.00 39.70
CA ASN A 460 6.16 13.32 40.13
C ASN A 460 5.48 14.31 39.16
N SER A 461 6.27 15.18 38.53
CA SER A 461 5.82 16.06 37.45
C SER A 461 6.97 16.46 36.53
N VAL A 462 6.67 16.73 35.27
CA VAL A 462 7.58 17.35 34.30
C VAL A 462 7.00 18.71 33.95
N ASN A 463 7.68 19.78 34.37
CA ASN A 463 7.24 21.15 34.13
C ASN A 463 8.21 21.84 33.16
N ILE A 464 7.74 22.18 31.97
CA ILE A 464 8.50 22.98 31.01
C ILE A 464 8.13 24.45 31.24
N VAL A 465 9.10 25.29 31.57
CA VAL A 465 8.88 26.74 31.78
C VAL A 465 8.22 27.33 30.53
N ASP A 466 7.10 28.05 30.71
CA ASP A 466 6.24 28.61 29.66
C ASP A 466 5.67 27.61 28.62
N GLY A 467 5.82 26.31 28.88
CA GLY A 467 5.44 25.22 28.00
C GLY A 467 4.41 24.26 28.62
N PRO A 468 4.21 23.08 28.01
CA PRO A 468 3.38 22.02 28.56
C PRO A 468 3.94 21.44 29.86
N SER A 469 3.05 20.96 30.72
CA SER A 469 3.42 20.21 31.92
C SER A 469 2.65 18.89 32.01
N ILE A 470 3.28 17.91 32.67
CA ILE A 470 2.74 16.56 32.90
C ILE A 470 2.81 16.29 34.40
N ASN A 471 1.70 15.90 35.02
CA ASN A 471 1.63 15.53 36.43
C ASN A 471 0.57 14.42 36.66
N SER A 472 0.26 14.10 37.92
CA SER A 472 -0.74 13.09 38.28
C SER A 472 -2.16 13.37 37.75
N ASP A 473 -2.49 14.63 37.47
CA ASP A 473 -3.81 15.05 36.98
C ASP A 473 -3.90 15.03 35.45
N GLY A 474 -2.79 14.77 34.75
CA GLY A 474 -2.72 14.65 33.30
C GLY A 474 -1.78 15.65 32.62
N ILE A 475 -2.15 16.09 31.42
CA ILE A 475 -1.36 16.99 30.56
C ILE A 475 -2.00 18.38 30.57
N ASN A 476 -1.25 19.40 30.97
CA ASN A 476 -1.64 20.80 30.80
C ASN A 476 -0.80 21.43 29.67
N MET A 477 -1.46 21.83 28.58
CA MET A 477 -0.78 22.41 27.41
C MET A 477 -0.42 23.89 27.56
N ASN A 478 -0.81 24.57 28.66
CA ASN A 478 -0.55 25.99 28.90
C ASN A 478 -0.87 26.89 27.68
N ASN A 479 -2.08 26.69 27.13
CA ASN A 479 -2.62 27.33 25.93
C ASN A 479 -1.75 27.18 24.66
N LYS A 480 -0.87 26.17 24.59
CA LYS A 480 -0.12 25.84 23.37
C LYS A 480 -0.89 24.83 22.51
N ARG A 481 -0.68 24.91 21.18
CA ARG A 481 -1.27 23.96 20.23
C ARG A 481 -0.57 22.60 20.35
N ILE A 482 -1.34 21.53 20.19
CA ILE A 482 -0.82 20.19 19.92
C ILE A 482 -0.80 20.02 18.39
N THR A 483 0.37 19.84 17.80
CA THR A 483 0.54 19.63 16.35
C THR A 483 0.94 18.18 16.05
N ASN A 484 0.79 17.74 14.80
CA ASN A 484 1.12 16.38 14.35
C ASN A 484 0.29 15.27 15.02
N VAL A 485 -0.96 15.57 15.36
CA VAL A 485 -1.94 14.57 15.83
C VAL A 485 -2.49 13.83 14.61
N ALA A 486 -2.12 12.56 14.47
CA ALA A 486 -2.69 11.67 13.45
C ALA A 486 -4.18 11.44 13.71
N PRO A 487 -4.98 11.01 12.71
CA PRO A 487 -6.37 10.64 12.93
C PRO A 487 -6.50 9.53 13.97
N GLY A 488 -7.29 9.76 15.02
CA GLY A 488 -7.57 8.75 16.05
C GLY A 488 -8.28 7.54 15.46
N ARG A 489 -7.90 6.34 15.90
CA ARG A 489 -8.41 5.04 15.43
C ARG A 489 -9.20 4.31 16.51
N ASP A 490 -8.73 4.36 17.74
CA ASP A 490 -9.28 3.61 18.87
C ASP A 490 -9.99 4.52 19.90
N ALA A 491 -10.82 3.91 20.75
CA ALA A 491 -11.52 4.61 21.81
C ALA A 491 -10.54 5.09 22.89
N GLY A 492 -10.26 6.40 22.92
CA GLY A 492 -9.27 7.03 23.81
C GLY A 492 -8.25 7.89 23.09
N ASP A 493 -8.15 7.76 21.76
CA ASP A 493 -7.28 8.60 20.95
C ASP A 493 -7.77 10.05 20.90
N ALA A 494 -6.82 10.99 20.84
CA ALA A 494 -7.13 12.38 20.54
C ALA A 494 -7.60 12.50 19.08
N VAL A 495 -8.69 13.23 18.84
CA VAL A 495 -9.16 13.55 17.49
C VAL A 495 -8.45 14.78 16.94
N ASN A 496 -8.07 14.74 15.66
CA ASN A 496 -7.48 15.90 15.01
C ASN A 496 -8.55 16.79 14.34
N VAL A 497 -8.15 17.99 13.91
CA VAL A 497 -9.08 18.99 13.32
C VAL A 497 -9.68 18.51 11.99
N GLU A 498 -8.96 17.67 11.24
CA GLU A 498 -9.47 17.06 10.01
C GLU A 498 -10.66 16.14 10.28
N GLN A 499 -10.57 15.27 11.30
CA GLN A 499 -11.68 14.42 11.72
C GLN A 499 -12.90 15.24 12.18
N LEU A 500 -12.66 16.32 12.93
CA LEU A 500 -13.73 17.24 13.33
C LEU A 500 -14.38 17.93 12.12
N ASN A 501 -13.59 18.42 11.17
CA ASN A 501 -14.10 19.07 9.96
C ASN A 501 -14.91 18.09 9.09
N ASN A 502 -14.49 16.83 8.98
CA ASN A 502 -15.23 15.80 8.27
C ASN A 502 -16.57 15.47 8.95
N ALA A 503 -16.57 15.34 10.28
CA ALA A 503 -17.81 15.17 11.05
C ALA A 503 -18.76 16.37 10.87
N MET A 504 -18.22 17.60 10.96
CA MET A 504 -18.98 18.83 10.73
C MET A 504 -19.52 18.94 9.31
N ALA A 505 -18.76 18.51 8.29
CA ALA A 505 -19.23 18.47 6.91
C ALA A 505 -20.41 17.50 6.73
N ASN A 506 -20.35 16.31 7.35
CA ASN A 506 -21.46 15.35 7.33
C ASN A 506 -22.72 15.91 8.00
N VAL A 507 -22.56 16.58 9.14
CA VAL A 507 -23.67 17.27 9.83
C VAL A 507 -24.24 18.37 8.93
N ASN A 508 -23.40 19.23 8.35
CA ASN A 508 -23.85 20.28 7.44
C ASN A 508 -24.60 19.72 6.24
N ASN A 509 -24.11 18.65 5.61
CA ASN A 509 -24.79 17.99 4.50
C ASN A 509 -26.16 17.44 4.91
N LYS A 510 -26.26 16.85 6.11
CA LYS A 510 -27.53 16.38 6.65
C LYS A 510 -28.50 17.53 6.92
N VAL A 511 -28.03 18.64 7.48
CA VAL A 511 -28.84 19.85 7.72
C VAL A 511 -29.35 20.43 6.40
N HIS A 512 -28.51 20.53 5.38
CA HIS A 512 -28.93 20.97 4.04
C HIS A 512 -29.98 20.03 3.42
N SER A 513 -29.82 18.72 3.59
CA SER A 513 -30.81 17.74 3.13
C SER A 513 -32.14 17.89 3.86
N VAL A 514 -32.12 18.08 5.19
CA VAL A 514 -33.32 18.31 6.00
C VAL A 514 -34.03 19.60 5.57
N ASP A 515 -33.30 20.70 5.42
CA ASP A 515 -33.87 21.98 4.97
C ASP A 515 -34.46 21.90 3.55
N LYS A 516 -33.77 21.22 2.62
CA LYS A 516 -34.29 20.98 1.26
C LYS A 516 -35.58 20.16 1.28
N ASN A 517 -35.59 19.04 2.01
CA ASN A 517 -36.77 18.18 2.13
C ASN A 517 -37.96 18.93 2.76
N LEU A 518 -37.70 19.74 3.79
CA LEU A 518 -38.72 20.55 4.45
C LEU A 518 -39.31 21.59 3.48
N ARG A 519 -38.47 22.34 2.75
CA ARG A 519 -38.95 23.33 1.76
C ARG A 519 -39.76 22.68 0.64
N SER A 520 -39.32 21.53 0.12
CA SER A 520 -40.06 20.76 -0.89
C SER A 520 -41.39 20.19 -0.35
N GLY A 521 -41.44 19.79 0.92
CA GLY A 521 -42.69 19.39 1.60
C GLY A 521 -43.67 20.56 1.73
N VAL A 522 -43.20 21.75 2.15
CA VAL A 522 -44.06 22.95 2.19
C VAL A 522 -44.54 23.33 0.79
N ALA A 523 -43.68 23.27 -0.24
CA ALA A 523 -44.07 23.56 -1.63
C ALA A 523 -45.20 22.63 -2.12
N GLY A 524 -45.16 21.34 -1.79
CA GLY A 524 -46.23 20.42 -2.16
C GLY A 524 -47.50 20.55 -1.33
N ALA A 525 -47.42 21.01 -0.08
CA ALA A 525 -48.60 21.41 0.69
C ALA A 525 -49.26 22.66 0.10
N VAL A 526 -48.48 23.64 -0.33
CA VAL A 526 -48.97 24.82 -1.08
C VAL A 526 -49.61 24.40 -2.41
N ALA A 527 -49.00 23.45 -3.13
CA ALA A 527 -49.56 22.92 -4.39
C ALA A 527 -50.90 22.21 -4.20
N ILE A 528 -51.07 21.47 -3.10
CA ILE A 528 -52.36 20.84 -2.74
C ILE A 528 -53.38 21.89 -2.31
N GLY A 529 -52.94 22.90 -1.54
CA GLY A 529 -53.79 24.00 -1.07
C GLY A 529 -54.35 24.87 -2.20
N SER A 530 -53.67 24.96 -3.34
CA SER A 530 -54.13 25.71 -4.51
C SER A 530 -55.12 24.95 -5.41
N LEU A 531 -55.41 23.67 -5.12
CA LEU A 531 -56.36 22.87 -5.90
C LEU A 531 -57.81 23.32 -5.65
N VAL A 532 -58.48 23.73 -6.72
CA VAL A 532 -59.91 24.07 -6.71
C VAL A 532 -60.80 22.82 -6.49
N GLN A 533 -62.03 23.04 -6.02
CA GLN A 533 -62.97 21.98 -5.63
C GLN A 533 -64.28 22.08 -6.44
N ALA A 534 -64.95 20.95 -6.67
CA ALA A 534 -66.30 20.90 -7.24
C ALA A 534 -67.36 21.54 -6.30
N TYR A 535 -68.32 22.29 -6.86
CA TYR A 535 -69.32 23.03 -6.06
C TYR A 535 -70.78 22.61 -6.31
N ASN A 536 -71.13 22.03 -7.46
CA ASN A 536 -72.53 21.69 -7.76
C ASN A 536 -72.84 20.21 -7.48
N PRO A 537 -74.10 19.86 -7.15
CA PRO A 537 -74.50 18.46 -6.93
C PRO A 537 -74.21 17.58 -8.16
N SER A 538 -73.71 16.36 -7.92
CA SER A 538 -73.26 15.39 -8.93
C SER A 538 -71.97 15.74 -9.69
N ASP A 539 -71.35 16.91 -9.43
CA ASP A 539 -70.10 17.28 -10.10
C ASP A 539 -68.96 16.34 -9.71
N SER A 540 -68.14 15.99 -10.70
CA SER A 540 -66.81 15.40 -10.52
C SER A 540 -65.78 16.31 -11.16
N LEU A 541 -64.73 16.67 -10.41
CA LEU A 541 -63.70 17.60 -10.87
C LEU A 541 -62.31 17.00 -10.64
N LEU A 542 -61.50 17.03 -11.69
CA LEU A 542 -60.05 16.82 -11.62
C LEU A 542 -59.34 18.17 -11.71
N ALA A 543 -58.46 18.46 -10.75
CA ALA A 543 -57.71 19.71 -10.66
C ALA A 543 -56.21 19.43 -10.61
N VAL A 544 -55.42 20.31 -11.24
CA VAL A 544 -53.95 20.32 -11.19
C VAL A 544 -53.49 21.64 -10.58
N GLY A 545 -52.54 21.58 -9.65
CA GLY A 545 -52.07 22.75 -8.89
C GLY A 545 -50.54 22.75 -8.79
N GLY A 546 -49.95 23.94 -8.87
CA GLY A 546 -48.52 24.16 -8.63
C GLY A 546 -48.28 24.86 -7.31
N GLY A 547 -47.13 24.59 -6.68
CA GLY A 547 -46.72 25.26 -5.46
C GLY A 547 -45.21 25.48 -5.42
N THR A 548 -44.79 26.62 -4.87
CA THR A 548 -43.37 26.96 -4.70
C THR A 548 -43.11 27.52 -3.31
N TYR A 549 -41.97 27.19 -2.71
CA TYR A 549 -41.54 27.76 -1.44
C TYR A 549 -40.01 27.81 -1.33
N ARG A 550 -39.44 29.02 -1.16
CA ARG A 550 -37.99 29.27 -0.96
C ARG A 550 -37.07 28.48 -1.91
N GLY A 551 -37.39 28.48 -3.20
CA GLY A 551 -36.62 27.81 -4.26
C GLY A 551 -37.00 26.35 -4.53
N ALA A 552 -37.92 25.76 -3.76
CA ALA A 552 -38.50 24.45 -4.04
C ALA A 552 -39.81 24.57 -4.85
N SER A 553 -40.12 23.54 -5.64
CA SER A 553 -41.34 23.46 -6.45
C SER A 553 -42.02 22.09 -6.31
N ALA A 554 -43.33 22.07 -6.51
CA ALA A 554 -44.14 20.86 -6.47
C ALA A 554 -45.36 20.96 -7.39
N LEU A 555 -45.83 19.80 -7.83
CA LEU A 555 -47.03 19.61 -8.64
C LEU A 555 -48.02 18.73 -7.88
N ALA A 556 -49.28 19.12 -7.87
CA ALA A 556 -50.37 18.41 -7.22
C ALA A 556 -51.48 18.05 -8.20
N LEU A 557 -52.12 16.92 -7.95
CA LEU A 557 -53.32 16.43 -8.63
C LEU A 557 -54.39 16.18 -7.57
N GLY A 558 -55.61 16.67 -7.81
CA GLY A 558 -56.74 16.46 -6.92
C GLY A 558 -57.98 16.03 -7.66
N TYR A 559 -58.74 15.14 -7.05
CA TYR A 559 -60.08 14.76 -7.46
C TYR A 559 -61.07 15.19 -6.38
N SER A 560 -62.19 15.79 -6.77
CA SER A 560 -63.29 16.09 -5.86
C SER A 560 -64.63 15.73 -6.46
N LYS A 561 -65.56 15.29 -5.60
CA LYS A 561 -66.93 14.91 -5.99
C LYS A 561 -67.94 15.41 -4.98
N VAL A 562 -69.03 15.97 -5.46
CA VAL A 562 -70.20 16.32 -4.65
C VAL A 562 -71.28 15.25 -4.87
N SER A 563 -71.91 14.77 -3.81
CA SER A 563 -73.03 13.82 -3.90
C SER A 563 -74.22 14.41 -4.65
N ASP A 564 -75.07 13.55 -5.19
CA ASP A 564 -76.19 13.95 -6.05
C ASP A 564 -77.20 14.87 -5.30
N ASN A 565 -77.31 14.71 -3.97
CA ASN A 565 -78.12 15.57 -3.11
C ASN A 565 -77.41 16.84 -2.62
N GLY A 566 -76.17 17.09 -3.05
CA GLY A 566 -75.38 18.28 -2.69
C GLY A 566 -74.84 18.30 -1.25
N LYS A 567 -75.09 17.26 -0.45
CA LYS A 567 -74.79 17.26 0.99
C LYS A 567 -73.41 16.73 1.35
N ILE A 568 -72.81 15.86 0.55
CA ILE A 568 -71.48 15.28 0.83
C ILE A 568 -70.50 15.77 -0.23
N ILE A 569 -69.33 16.23 0.21
CA ILE A 569 -68.22 16.58 -0.68
C ILE A 569 -67.01 15.74 -0.31
N LEU A 570 -66.49 14.97 -1.26
CA LEU A 570 -65.24 14.23 -1.13
C LEU A 570 -64.13 14.96 -1.87
N LYS A 571 -62.93 15.03 -1.29
CA LYS A 571 -61.72 15.52 -1.94
C LYS A 571 -60.57 14.58 -1.65
N VAL A 572 -59.86 14.15 -2.69
CA VAL A 572 -58.62 13.36 -2.60
C VAL A 572 -57.54 14.12 -3.35
N THR A 573 -56.37 14.25 -2.76
CA THR A 573 -55.25 15.03 -3.30
C THR A 573 -53.95 14.27 -3.16
N GLY A 574 -53.06 14.47 -4.13
CA GLY A 574 -51.69 14.00 -4.10
C GLY A 574 -50.76 15.05 -4.69
N SER A 575 -49.51 15.10 -4.23
CA SER A 575 -48.48 15.93 -4.84
C SER A 575 -47.13 15.24 -4.87
N VAL A 576 -46.30 15.68 -5.82
CA VAL A 576 -44.89 15.32 -5.95
C VAL A 576 -44.07 16.60 -6.00
N ASN A 577 -42.92 16.61 -5.32
CA ASN A 577 -42.03 17.77 -5.30
C ASN A 577 -40.70 17.50 -6.00
N ASN A 578 -39.92 18.57 -6.23
CA ASN A 578 -38.61 18.50 -6.87
C ASN A 578 -37.50 17.81 -6.05
N SER A 579 -37.82 17.34 -4.83
CA SER A 579 -36.97 16.43 -4.05
C SER A 579 -37.41 14.96 -4.18
N GLY A 580 -38.40 14.67 -5.02
CA GLY A 580 -38.88 13.31 -5.30
C GLY A 580 -39.82 12.73 -4.24
N HIS A 581 -40.24 13.53 -3.24
CA HIS A 581 -41.15 13.06 -2.20
C HIS A 581 -42.61 13.27 -2.60
N TYR A 582 -43.47 12.34 -2.19
CA TYR A 582 -44.91 12.39 -2.44
C TYR A 582 -45.67 12.75 -1.16
N MET A 583 -46.76 13.49 -1.30
CA MET A 583 -47.70 13.76 -0.22
C MET A 583 -49.11 13.47 -0.71
N GLY A 584 -50.00 13.06 0.20
CA GLY A 584 -51.38 12.78 -0.14
C GLY A 584 -52.30 13.06 1.03
N GLY A 585 -53.54 13.42 0.73
CA GLY A 585 -54.56 13.70 1.73
C GLY A 585 -55.95 13.54 1.15
N ALA A 586 -56.89 13.10 1.98
CA ALA A 586 -58.29 12.99 1.64
C ALA A 586 -59.15 13.66 2.71
N SER A 587 -60.26 14.26 2.31
CA SER A 587 -61.22 14.88 3.21
C SER A 587 -62.65 14.65 2.74
N VAL A 588 -63.58 14.68 3.70
CA VAL A 588 -65.03 14.62 3.46
C VAL A 588 -65.68 15.77 4.23
N GLY A 589 -66.53 16.54 3.55
CA GLY A 589 -67.35 17.60 4.14
C GLY A 589 -68.83 17.27 4.02
N TYR A 590 -69.62 17.61 5.04
CA TYR A 590 -71.07 17.49 5.02
C TYR A 590 -71.73 18.88 5.15
N LYS A 591 -72.62 19.22 4.21
CA LYS A 591 -73.34 20.49 4.14
C LYS A 591 -74.76 20.29 4.69
N PHE A 592 -75.06 20.96 5.81
CA PHE A 592 -76.36 20.90 6.50
C PHE A 592 -77.38 21.88 5.91
#